data_AF-A0A165T4U2-F1
#
_entry.id   AF-A0A165T4U2-F1
#
_cell.length_a   1.000
_cell.length_b   1.000
_cell.length_c   1.000
_cell.angle_alpha   90.00
_cell.angle_beta   90.00
_cell.angle_gamma   90.00
#
_symmetry.space_group_name_H-M   'P 1'
#
loop_
_entity.id
_entity.type
_entity.pdbx_description
1 polymer ?
#
loop_
_entity_poly.entity_id
_entity_poly.type
_entity_poly.pdbx_seq_one_letter_code
_entity_poly.pdbx_strand_id
1 'polypeptide(L)'
;MSVNQLSNVWDDGSAFRPERWLEPNGWSNILSFSMGPRLCMGYKLVFLELKSLTTSTLMRAFAFRATGEIENKMIVVLQTRIVGLEEKGV
;
A
#
# COMPACT_ATOMS: atom_id res chain seq x y z
N MET A 1 -4.07 -3.75 -15.45
CA MET A 1 -2.87 -3.19 -14.80
C MET A 1 -3.16 -1.74 -14.44
N SER A 2 -2.96 -1.37 -13.17
CA SER A 2 -3.17 0.00 -12.70
C SER A 2 -1.93 0.87 -13.02
N VAL A 3 -2.11 2.19 -13.15
CA VAL A 3 -1.00 3.10 -13.50
C VAL A 3 0.17 3.01 -12.52
N ASN A 4 -0.13 2.73 -11.25
CA ASN A 4 0.87 2.57 -10.19
C ASN A 4 1.81 1.35 -10.36
N GLN A 5 1.53 0.45 -11.32
CA GLN A 5 2.34 -0.72 -11.61
C GLN A 5 3.00 -0.68 -13.00
N LEU A 6 2.75 0.37 -13.79
CA LEU A 6 3.28 0.42 -15.15
C LEU A 6 4.79 0.67 -15.13
N SER A 7 5.54 -0.16 -15.86
CA SER A 7 6.99 -0.08 -15.95
C SER A 7 7.47 1.23 -16.60
N ASN A 8 6.71 1.81 -17.53
CA ASN A 8 7.06 3.09 -18.14
C ASN A 8 6.97 4.30 -17.18
N VAL A 9 6.36 4.12 -16.00
CA VAL A 9 6.23 5.17 -14.97
C VAL A 9 7.10 4.86 -13.75
N TRP A 10 7.18 3.60 -13.34
CA TRP A 10 7.79 3.21 -12.07
C TRP A 10 9.02 2.30 -12.21
N ASP A 11 9.40 1.87 -13.42
CA ASP A 11 10.39 0.82 -13.73
C ASP A 11 10.02 -0.54 -13.10
N ASP A 12 10.12 -0.62 -11.77
CA ASP A 12 9.80 -1.73 -10.87
C ASP A 12 8.53 -1.45 -10.04
N GLY A 13 7.42 -1.13 -10.70
CA GLY A 13 6.15 -0.79 -10.02
C GLY A 13 5.53 -1.91 -9.17
N SER A 14 6.00 -3.15 -9.31
CA SER A 14 5.59 -4.28 -8.46
C SER A 14 6.48 -4.47 -7.22
N ALA A 15 7.63 -3.79 -7.14
CA ALA A 15 8.57 -3.94 -6.04
C ALA A 15 8.27 -2.93 -4.91
N PHE A 16 8.43 -3.38 -3.66
CA PHE A 16 8.36 -2.50 -2.50
C PHE A 16 9.71 -1.78 -2.32
N ARG A 17 9.80 -0.52 -2.79
CA ARG A 17 11.00 0.32 -2.72
C ARG A 17 10.73 1.66 -2.02
N PRO A 18 10.74 1.71 -0.68
CA PRO A 18 10.39 2.91 0.09
C PRO A 18 11.36 4.08 -0.10
N GLU A 19 12.60 3.83 -0.52
CA GLU A 19 13.63 4.84 -0.74
C GLU A 19 13.26 5.81 -1.86
N ARG A 20 12.44 5.37 -2.82
CA ARG A 20 11.96 6.20 -3.94
C ARG A 20 11.26 7.47 -3.46
N TRP A 21 10.57 7.42 -2.33
CA TRP A 21 9.81 8.55 -1.78
C TRP A 21 10.70 9.64 -1.16
N LEU A 22 11.98 9.36 -0.98
CA LEU A 22 12.98 10.33 -0.50
C LEU A 22 13.54 11.18 -1.64
N GLU A 23 13.35 10.75 -2.89
CA GLU A 23 13.77 11.51 -4.07
C GLU A 23 12.83 12.71 -4.31
N PRO A 24 13.36 13.85 -4.83
CA PRO A 24 12.57 15.07 -5.05
C PRO A 24 11.27 14.88 -5.84
N ASN A 25 11.23 13.89 -6.74
CA ASN A 25 10.09 13.60 -7.61
C ASN A 25 9.37 12.28 -7.29
N GLY A 26 9.70 11.64 -6.16
CA GLY A 26 9.19 10.29 -5.85
C GLY A 26 7.66 10.22 -5.80
N TRP A 27 7.00 11.31 -5.41
CA TRP A 27 5.55 11.39 -5.22
C TRP A 27 4.77 11.81 -6.47
N SER A 28 5.43 12.34 -7.50
CA SER A 28 4.77 13.06 -8.60
C SER A 28 3.90 12.16 -9.47
N ASN A 29 4.21 10.87 -9.52
CA ASN A 29 3.57 9.91 -10.40
C ASN A 29 2.44 9.11 -9.74
N ILE A 30 2.16 9.32 -8.45
CA ILE A 30 1.17 8.53 -7.71
C ILE A 30 -0.26 8.90 -8.13
N LEU A 31 -1.03 7.90 -8.57
CA LEU A 31 -2.43 8.09 -8.96
C LEU A 31 -3.41 7.36 -8.04
N SER A 32 -2.95 6.89 -6.88
CA SER A 32 -3.80 6.24 -5.86
C SER A 32 -4.94 7.13 -5.35
N PHE A 33 -4.77 8.45 -5.41
CA PHE A 33 -5.75 9.45 -4.98
C PHE A 33 -6.29 10.30 -6.15
N SER A 34 -6.14 9.80 -7.39
CA SER A 34 -6.39 10.56 -8.62
C SER A 34 -5.52 11.82 -8.73
N MET A 35 -5.71 12.59 -9.80
CA MET A 35 -5.01 13.87 -10.04
C MET A 35 -5.99 14.89 -10.64
N GLY A 36 -5.68 16.19 -10.52
CA GLY A 36 -6.48 17.27 -11.09
C GLY A 36 -7.68 17.69 -10.24
N PRO A 37 -8.73 18.29 -10.81
CA PRO A 37 -9.86 18.86 -10.06
C PRO A 37 -10.73 17.81 -9.33
N ARG A 38 -10.54 16.52 -9.65
CA ARG A 38 -11.21 15.38 -9.02
C ARG A 38 -10.26 14.56 -8.13
N LEU A 39 -9.11 15.13 -7.77
CA LEU A 39 -8.23 14.64 -6.70
C LEU A 39 -9.06 14.31 -5.45
N CYS A 40 -8.73 13.21 -4.78
CA CYS A 40 -9.28 12.90 -3.46
C CYS A 40 -9.07 14.09 -2.51
N MET A 41 -10.16 14.74 -2.12
CA MET A 41 -10.13 15.85 -1.16
C MET A 41 -9.48 15.43 0.18
N GLY A 42 -9.61 14.15 0.54
CA GLY A 42 -9.05 13.56 1.74
C GLY A 42 -7.59 13.12 1.65
N TYR A 43 -6.87 13.34 0.54
CA TYR A 43 -5.52 12.76 0.37
C TYR A 43 -4.55 13.19 1.50
N LYS A 44 -4.64 14.45 1.95
CA LYS A 44 -3.81 14.97 3.05
C LYS A 44 -4.16 14.32 4.39
N LEU A 45 -5.46 14.10 4.63
CA LEU A 45 -5.95 13.43 5.83
C LEU A 45 -5.45 11.99 5.86
N VAL A 46 -5.58 11.26 4.75
CA VAL A 46 -5.10 9.87 4.64
C VAL A 46 -3.61 9.78 4.95
N PHE A 47 -2.78 10.70 4.43
CA PHE A 47 -1.35 10.69 4.76
C PHE A 47 -1.06 10.97 6.23
N LEU A 48 -1.81 11.86 6.87
CA LEU A 48 -1.69 12.12 8.30
C LEU A 48 -2.08 10.88 9.11
N GLU A 49 -3.22 10.28 8.79
CA GLU A 49 -3.75 9.10 9.47
C GLU A 49 -2.83 7.90 9.32
N LEU A 50 -2.37 7.60 8.10
CA LEU A 50 -1.43 6.51 7.86
C LEU A 50 -0.13 6.72 8.64
N LYS A 51 0.45 7.92 8.61
CA LYS A 51 1.69 8.20 9.36
C LYS A 51 1.46 8.07 10.87
N SER A 52 0.37 8.62 11.39
CA SER A 52 0.03 8.63 12.82
C SER A 52 -0.28 7.23 13.34
N LEU A 53 -1.15 6.49 12.65
CA LEU A 53 -1.56 5.14 13.02
C LEU A 53 -0.37 4.17 12.92
N THR A 54 0.35 4.18 11.79
CA THR A 54 1.49 3.28 11.60
C THR A 54 2.61 3.58 12.60
N THR A 55 3.01 4.84 12.74
CA THR A 55 4.17 5.17 13.58
C THR A 55 3.82 5.18 15.07
N SER A 56 2.69 5.75 15.47
CA SER A 56 2.38 5.96 16.89
C SER A 56 1.72 4.75 17.55
N THR A 57 0.89 4.01 16.81
CA THR A 57 0.12 2.90 17.36
C THR A 57 0.77 1.58 16.99
N LEU A 58 0.90 1.29 15.69
CA LEU A 58 1.35 -0.03 15.25
C LEU A 58 2.81 -0.29 15.63
N MET A 59 3.73 0.57 15.19
CA MET A 59 5.17 0.34 15.39
C MET A 59 5.63 0.50 16.84
N ARG A 60 4.96 1.33 17.65
CA ARG A 60 5.35 1.56 19.05
C ARG A 60 4.70 0.60 20.03
N ALA A 61 3.45 0.18 19.80
CA ALA A 61 2.71 -0.64 20.76
C ALA A 61 2.81 -2.14 20.47
N PHE A 62 3.15 -2.54 19.24
CA PHE A 62 3.14 -3.94 18.82
C PHE A 62 4.45 -4.36 18.15
N ALA A 63 4.80 -5.64 18.33
CA ALA A 63 5.82 -6.31 17.55
C ALA A 63 5.13 -7.27 16.57
N PHE A 64 5.48 -7.18 15.29
CA PHE A 64 4.88 -7.98 14.23
C PHE A 64 5.78 -9.17 13.88
N ARG A 65 5.18 -10.33 13.66
CA ARG A 65 5.84 -11.50 13.07
C ARG A 65 5.02 -11.99 11.90
N ALA A 66 5.69 -12.39 10.82
CA ALA A 66 5.01 -13.04 9.70
C ALA A 66 4.41 -14.39 10.15
N THR A 67 3.14 -14.62 9.80
CA THR A 67 2.42 -15.85 10.16
C THR A 67 2.67 -16.98 9.16
N GLY A 68 3.09 -16.67 7.94
CA GLY A 68 3.36 -17.62 6.86
C GLY A 68 3.47 -16.92 5.51
N GLU A 69 3.47 -17.69 4.42
CA GLU A 69 3.37 -17.14 3.07
C GLU A 69 1.96 -16.59 2.82
N ILE A 70 1.89 -15.38 2.29
CA ILE A 70 0.64 -14.65 2.05
C ILE A 70 0.39 -14.65 0.54
N GLU A 71 -0.76 -15.15 0.14
CA GLU A 71 -1.27 -15.06 -1.22
C GLU A 71 -2.29 -13.93 -1.33
N ASN A 72 -2.17 -13.13 -2.39
CA ASN A 72 -3.17 -12.11 -2.71
C ASN A 72 -4.32 -12.76 -3.47
N LYS A 73 -5.49 -12.86 -2.84
CA LYS A 73 -6.70 -13.38 -3.50
C LYS A 73 -7.61 -12.21 -3.85
N MET A 74 -7.71 -11.92 -5.14
CA MET A 74 -8.59 -10.88 -5.65
C MET A 74 -9.95 -11.49 -5.98
N ILE A 75 -10.91 -11.36 -5.05
CA ILE A 75 -12.33 -11.59 -5.31
C ILE A 75 -13.03 -10.22 -5.47
N VAL A 76 -14.32 -10.10 -5.12
CA VAL A 76 -15.04 -8.80 -5.07
C VAL A 76 -14.27 -7.77 -4.22
N VAL A 77 -13.54 -8.25 -3.21
CA VAL A 77 -12.62 -7.48 -2.38
C VAL A 77 -11.21 -8.08 -2.47
N LEU A 78 -10.19 -7.22 -2.33
CA LEU A 78 -8.82 -7.67 -2.16
C LEU A 78 -8.68 -8.20 -0.72
N GLN A 79 -8.50 -9.52 -0.58
CA GLN A 79 -8.22 -10.16 0.70
C GLN A 79 -6.86 -10.84 0.65
N THR A 80 -6.11 -10.71 1.75
CA THR A 80 -4.86 -11.44 1.94
C THR A 80 -5.18 -12.76 2.60
N ARG A 81 -4.67 -13.85 2.02
CA ARG A 81 -4.90 -15.22 2.51
C ARG A 81 -3.58 -15.85 2.89
N ILE A 82 -3.54 -16.59 3.99
CA ILE A 82 -2.34 -17.34 4.40
C ILE A 82 -2.39 -18.71 3.73
N VAL A 83 -1.34 -19.05 2.98
CA VAL A 83 -1.22 -20.35 2.31
C VAL A 83 -1.22 -21.45 3.38
N GLY A 84 -2.15 -22.41 3.27
CA GLY A 84 -2.29 -23.53 4.22
C GLY A 84 -3.20 -23.30 5.43
N LEU A 85 -3.73 -22.08 5.66
CA LEU A 85 -4.76 -21.81 6.68
C LEU A 85 -6.11 -21.47 6.04
N GLU A 86 -6.47 -22.25 5.02
CA GLU A 86 -7.64 -22.05 4.18
C GLU A 86 -8.97 -22.19 4.92
N GLU A 87 -9.03 -23.09 5.89
CA GLU A 87 -10.26 -23.44 6.63
C GLU A 87 -10.62 -22.45 7.74
N LYS A 88 -9.68 -21.57 8.16
CA LYS A 88 -9.94 -20.58 9.22
C LYS A 88 -10.74 -19.36 8.77
N GLY A 89 -11.20 -19.34 7.52
CA GLY A 89 -12.22 -18.40 7.03
C GLY A 89 -11.88 -16.94 7.30
N VAL A 90 -10.93 -16.40 6.55
CA VAL A 90 -10.81 -14.95 6.34
C VAL A 90 -10.92 -14.67 4.85
#